data_AF-A0A4V1NM08-F1
#
_entry.id   AF-A0A4V1NM08-F1
#
_cell.length_a   1.000
_cell.length_b   1.000
_cell.length_c   1.000
_cell.angle_alpha   90.00
_cell.angle_beta   90.00
_cell.angle_gamma   90.00
#
_symmetry.space_group_name_H-M   'P 1'
#
loop_
_entity.id
_entity.type
_entity.pdbx_description
1 polymer ?
#
loop_
_entity_poly.entity_id
_entity_poly.type
_entity_poly.pdbx_seq_one_letter_code
_entity_poly.pdbx_strand_id
1 'polypeptide(L)'
;MSLVKALLAVAVSGVVAVSATAQELPAPQQKQKPTVDLQKKLEAKADYKRYSFTKVPESAEATAENENVLLAGTEMVDRITGEKAYVSGIITVLTENTDANELANQFGLTVERVYSRLNLAMLKAPEGTDMLKLREQLKGVEGVNSIKVEVVENIRKPHVL
;
A
#
# COMPACT_ATOMS: atom_id res chain seq x y z
N MET A 1 -75.36 -59.24 -25.66
CA MET A 1 -73.96 -59.18 -26.16
C MET A 1 -73.48 -57.76 -26.03
N SER A 2 -72.31 -57.59 -25.44
CA SER A 2 -71.66 -56.33 -25.09
C SER A 2 -70.49 -56.06 -26.06
N LEU A 3 -70.04 -54.79 -26.07
CA LEU A 3 -68.73 -54.27 -26.52
C LEU A 3 -68.52 -53.84 -28.00
N VAL A 4 -68.51 -52.50 -28.17
CA VAL A 4 -67.35 -51.64 -28.52
C VAL A 4 -66.70 -51.75 -29.92
N LYS A 5 -66.58 -50.59 -30.60
CA LYS A 5 -65.46 -50.04 -31.45
C LYS A 5 -66.07 -49.14 -32.56
N ALA A 6 -65.52 -48.03 -33.04
CA ALA A 6 -64.27 -47.26 -32.89
C ALA A 6 -64.57 -45.80 -33.37
N LEU A 7 -64.12 -44.72 -32.71
CA LEU A 7 -62.79 -44.08 -32.73
C LEU A 7 -62.37 -43.51 -34.11
N LEU A 8 -62.42 -42.19 -34.27
CA LEU A 8 -61.23 -41.35 -34.52
C LEU A 8 -61.61 -39.85 -34.44
N ALA A 9 -61.21 -39.22 -33.34
CA ALA A 9 -61.23 -37.76 -33.20
C ALA A 9 -59.93 -37.19 -33.76
N VAL A 10 -60.03 -36.23 -34.67
CA VAL A 10 -58.91 -35.47 -35.21
C VAL A 10 -58.39 -34.53 -34.12
N ALA A 11 -57.18 -34.79 -33.62
CA ALA A 11 -56.53 -33.93 -32.63
C ALA A 11 -55.93 -32.69 -33.32
N VAL A 12 -56.37 -31.53 -32.84
CA VAL A 12 -55.98 -30.18 -33.26
C VAL A 12 -54.72 -29.75 -32.52
N SER A 13 -53.76 -29.22 -33.28
CA SER A 13 -52.78 -28.17 -32.96
C SER A 13 -52.22 -28.05 -31.54
N GLY A 14 -50.94 -28.42 -31.37
CA GLY A 14 -50.10 -27.95 -30.26
C GLY A 14 -48.97 -27.08 -30.80
N VAL A 15 -49.13 -25.75 -30.77
CA VAL A 15 -48.01 -24.82 -30.94
C VAL A 15 -47.21 -24.87 -29.65
N VAL A 16 -46.01 -25.44 -29.70
CA VAL A 16 -45.09 -25.43 -28.56
C VAL A 16 -44.49 -24.03 -28.48
N ALA A 17 -45.07 -23.18 -27.65
CA ALA A 17 -44.44 -21.93 -27.24
C ALA A 17 -43.22 -22.30 -26.38
N VAL A 18 -42.03 -22.22 -26.97
CA VAL A 18 -40.78 -22.35 -26.22
C VAL A 18 -40.59 -21.04 -25.45
N SER A 19 -40.99 -21.03 -24.18
CA SER A 19 -40.62 -19.97 -23.25
C SER A 19 -39.10 -19.99 -23.09
N ALA A 20 -38.40 -19.06 -23.72
CA ALA A 20 -37.01 -18.78 -23.40
C ALA A 20 -36.97 -18.29 -21.95
N THR A 21 -36.51 -19.14 -21.03
CA THR A 21 -36.18 -18.73 -19.68
C THR A 21 -34.97 -17.82 -19.76
N ALA A 22 -35.18 -16.51 -19.57
CA ALA A 22 -34.10 -15.59 -19.29
C ALA A 22 -33.44 -16.07 -17.98
N GLN A 23 -32.27 -16.70 -18.07
CA GLN A 23 -31.45 -16.94 -16.91
C GLN A 23 -31.09 -15.57 -16.33
N GLU A 24 -31.57 -15.28 -15.11
CA GLU A 24 -31.06 -14.16 -14.33
C GLU A 24 -29.54 -14.29 -14.26
N LEU A 25 -28.84 -13.33 -14.85
CA LEU A 25 -27.42 -13.18 -14.66
C LEU A 25 -27.20 -13.00 -13.16
N PRO A 26 -26.35 -13.83 -12.51
CA PRO A 26 -26.06 -13.65 -11.10
C PRO A 26 -25.58 -12.23 -10.89
N ALA A 27 -26.17 -11.53 -9.90
CA ALA A 27 -25.77 -10.18 -9.54
C ALA A 27 -24.24 -10.13 -9.44
N PRO A 28 -23.58 -9.09 -10.01
CA PRO A 28 -22.13 -9.01 -9.98
C PRO A 28 -21.69 -9.11 -8.52
N GLN A 29 -21.00 -10.20 -8.18
CA GLN A 29 -20.42 -10.37 -6.87
C GLN A 29 -19.58 -9.12 -6.61
N GLN A 30 -20.03 -8.31 -5.65
CA GLN A 30 -19.22 -7.22 -5.13
C GLN A 30 -17.97 -7.90 -4.58
N LYS A 31 -16.90 -7.90 -5.35
CA LYS A 31 -15.57 -8.27 -4.88
C LYS A 31 -15.37 -7.43 -3.62
N GLN A 32 -15.43 -8.06 -2.46
CA GLN A 32 -15.02 -7.44 -1.20
C GLN A 32 -13.61 -6.95 -1.48
N LYS A 33 -13.47 -5.63 -1.67
CA LYS A 33 -12.16 -5.02 -1.76
C LYS A 33 -11.50 -5.41 -0.44
N PRO A 34 -10.36 -6.10 -0.44
CA PRO A 34 -9.65 -6.33 0.80
C PRO A 34 -9.41 -4.94 1.39
N THR A 35 -10.04 -4.65 2.53
CA THR A 35 -9.72 -3.49 3.35
C THR A 35 -8.32 -3.75 3.84
N VAL A 36 -7.34 -3.30 3.05
CA VAL A 36 -5.95 -3.34 3.45
C VAL A 36 -5.85 -2.43 4.66
N ASP A 37 -5.64 -3.03 5.82
CA ASP A 37 -5.30 -2.32 7.04
C ASP A 37 -3.95 -1.63 6.84
N LEU A 38 -4.03 -0.38 6.36
CA LEU A 38 -2.88 0.46 6.04
C LEU A 38 -2.11 0.83 7.31
N GLN A 39 -2.79 1.01 8.44
CA GLN A 39 -2.15 1.24 9.73
C GLN A 39 -1.23 0.06 10.07
N LYS A 40 -1.76 -1.16 10.07
CA LYS A 40 -0.97 -2.37 10.38
C LYS A 40 0.20 -2.60 9.42
N LYS A 41 0.06 -2.23 8.14
CA LYS A 41 1.16 -2.33 7.16
C LYS A 41 2.24 -1.26 7.34
N LEU A 42 1.87 -0.06 7.76
CA LEU A 42 2.80 1.05 8.00
C LEU A 42 3.48 0.91 9.39
N GLU A 43 2.81 0.27 10.35
CA GLU A 43 3.34 -0.02 11.69
C GLU A 43 4.25 -1.25 11.78
N ALA A 44 4.34 -2.06 10.72
CA ALA A 44 5.16 -3.27 10.69
C ALA A 44 6.60 -2.97 11.17
N LYS A 45 7.06 -3.73 12.18
CA LYS A 45 8.30 -3.52 12.96
C LYS A 45 9.50 -3.14 12.08
N ALA A 46 9.92 -1.88 12.22
CA ALA A 46 11.28 -1.33 12.04
C ALA A 46 12.28 -2.16 11.21
N ASP A 47 12.05 -2.28 9.89
CA ASP A 47 12.99 -2.90 8.93
C ASP A 47 14.38 -2.24 8.98
N TYR A 48 14.46 -0.96 9.35
CA TYR A 48 15.70 -0.19 9.36
C TYR A 48 16.79 -0.72 10.33
N LYS A 49 16.46 -1.54 11.32
CA LYS A 49 17.45 -2.17 12.23
C LYS A 49 18.29 -3.26 11.56
N ARG A 50 17.88 -3.71 10.38
CA ARG A 50 18.55 -4.74 9.59
C ARG A 50 19.79 -4.22 8.84
N TYR A 51 20.00 -2.92 8.80
CA TYR A 51 21.01 -2.31 7.95
C TYR A 51 22.19 -1.73 8.75
N SER A 52 23.37 -1.68 8.12
CA SER A 52 24.55 -0.94 8.59
C SER A 52 24.86 0.22 7.67
N PHE A 53 25.28 1.35 8.25
CA PHE A 53 25.81 2.51 7.53
C PHE A 53 27.12 2.13 6.84
N THR A 54 27.21 2.37 5.53
CA THR A 54 28.46 2.20 4.78
C THR A 54 29.10 3.52 4.40
N LYS A 55 28.32 4.62 4.32
CA LYS A 55 28.85 5.96 4.07
C LYS A 55 27.92 7.04 4.64
N VAL A 56 28.37 7.75 5.67
CA VAL A 56 27.63 8.88 6.28
C VAL A 56 27.67 10.09 5.31
N PRO A 57 26.56 10.81 5.08
CA PRO A 57 26.54 12.00 4.22
C PRO A 57 27.43 13.10 4.75
N GLU A 58 28.10 13.81 3.84
CA GLU A 58 29.12 14.84 4.11
C GLU A 58 28.57 16.05 4.89
N SER A 59 27.25 16.24 4.89
CA SER A 59 26.54 17.28 5.65
C SER A 59 26.39 17.00 7.15
N ALA A 60 26.81 15.81 7.63
CA ALA A 60 26.71 15.42 9.04
C ALA A 60 28.05 15.60 9.75
N GLU A 61 28.37 16.83 10.14
CA GLU A 61 29.43 17.05 11.13
C GLU A 61 29.00 16.44 12.48
N ALA A 62 29.71 15.39 12.91
CA ALA A 62 29.78 14.88 14.29
C ALA A 62 28.53 14.25 14.94
N THR A 63 27.62 13.60 14.21
CA THR A 63 26.55 12.78 14.83
C THR A 63 26.75 11.27 14.72
N ALA A 64 27.83 10.83 14.03
CA ALA A 64 28.11 9.42 13.74
C ALA A 64 28.60 8.58 14.95
N GLU A 65 28.61 9.12 16.16
CA GLU A 65 28.90 8.35 17.38
C GLU A 65 27.67 7.57 17.92
N ASN A 66 26.46 7.85 17.40
CA ASN A 66 25.26 7.13 17.81
C ASN A 66 24.90 6.08 16.74
N GLU A 67 25.00 4.79 17.10
CA GLU A 67 24.62 3.63 16.26
C GLU A 67 23.14 3.62 15.78
N ASN A 68 22.36 4.63 16.17
CA ASN A 68 20.91 4.73 15.98
C ASN A 68 20.47 5.94 15.12
N VAL A 69 21.33 6.53 14.28
CA VAL A 69 20.96 7.70 13.47
C VAL A 69 20.72 7.30 12.00
N LEU A 70 19.49 7.43 11.48
CA LEU A 70 19.17 7.12 10.08
C LEU A 70 19.07 8.41 9.24
N LEU A 71 20.17 8.80 8.59
CA LEU A 71 20.21 10.05 7.83
C LEU A 71 19.66 9.89 6.40
N ALA A 72 18.81 10.81 5.96
CA ALA A 72 18.37 10.91 4.58
C ALA A 72 19.56 11.09 3.62
N GLY A 73 19.55 10.40 2.48
CA GLY A 73 20.65 10.45 1.52
C GLY A 73 21.78 9.44 1.80
N THR A 74 21.66 8.62 2.83
CA THR A 74 22.71 7.68 3.22
C THR A 74 22.64 6.38 2.42
N GLU A 75 23.79 5.94 1.91
CA GLU A 75 23.98 4.57 1.43
C GLU A 75 24.21 3.61 2.61
N MET A 76 23.54 2.47 2.54
CA MET A 76 23.51 1.44 3.56
C MET A 76 23.69 0.07 2.92
N VAL A 77 23.96 -0.93 3.74
CA VAL A 77 23.95 -2.33 3.33
C VAL A 77 23.08 -3.12 4.27
N ASP A 78 22.21 -3.96 3.70
CA ASP A 78 21.44 -4.94 4.45
C ASP A 78 22.39 -6.00 5.03
N ARG A 79 22.39 -6.17 6.36
CA ARG A 79 23.28 -7.12 7.04
C ARG A 79 22.93 -8.58 6.79
N ILE A 80 21.70 -8.87 6.35
CA ILE A 80 21.22 -10.23 6.08
C ILE A 80 21.52 -10.63 4.64
N THR A 81 21.25 -9.76 3.66
CA THR A 81 21.44 -10.08 2.24
C THR A 81 22.76 -9.59 1.66
N GLY A 82 23.42 -8.63 2.32
CA GLY A 82 24.59 -7.93 1.79
C GLY A 82 24.26 -6.95 0.66
N GLU A 83 22.98 -6.72 0.35
CA GLU A 83 22.58 -5.85 -0.74
C GLU A 83 22.67 -4.37 -0.36
N LYS A 84 22.98 -3.54 -1.37
CA LYS A 84 23.00 -2.07 -1.22
C LYS A 84 21.58 -1.56 -1.00
N ALA A 85 21.45 -0.70 -0.01
CA ALA A 85 20.24 0.02 0.36
C ALA A 85 20.51 1.52 0.42
N TYR A 86 19.46 2.33 0.33
CA TYR A 86 19.55 3.78 0.35
C TYR A 86 18.40 4.39 1.14
N VAL A 87 18.72 5.31 2.06
CA VAL A 87 17.69 6.10 2.76
C VAL A 87 17.19 7.18 1.83
N SER A 88 16.03 6.94 1.24
CA SER A 88 15.45 7.85 0.25
C SER A 88 15.16 9.25 0.79
N GLY A 89 15.05 9.43 2.10
CA GLY A 89 14.53 10.66 2.72
C GLY A 89 13.02 10.81 2.55
N ILE A 90 12.32 9.84 1.96
CA ILE A 90 10.87 9.85 1.85
C ILE A 90 10.28 9.25 3.14
N ILE A 91 9.24 9.92 3.64
CA ILE A 91 8.41 9.45 4.73
C ILE A 91 6.96 9.39 4.27
N THR A 92 6.35 8.23 4.43
CA THR A 92 4.94 8.01 4.17
C THR A 92 4.16 8.22 5.46
N VAL A 93 3.22 9.15 5.43
CA VAL A 93 2.38 9.50 6.58
C VAL A 93 0.93 9.20 6.23
N LEU A 94 0.26 8.44 7.10
CA LEU A 94 -1.19 8.28 7.08
C LEU A 94 -1.77 9.34 8.02
N THR A 95 -2.59 10.24 7.47
CA THR A 95 -3.21 11.33 8.20
C THR A 95 -4.72 11.13 8.37
N GLU A 96 -5.30 11.86 9.30
CA GLU A 96 -6.74 11.98 9.52
C GLU A 96 -7.03 13.44 9.82
N ASN A 97 -7.71 14.11 8.88
CA ASN A 97 -8.03 15.54 8.95
C ASN A 97 -6.81 16.50 9.05
N THR A 98 -5.60 16.02 8.76
CA THR A 98 -4.39 16.85 8.65
C THR A 98 -4.05 17.13 7.18
N ASP A 99 -3.81 18.39 6.82
CA ASP A 99 -3.34 18.76 5.49
C ASP A 99 -1.85 18.41 5.31
N ALA A 100 -1.53 17.80 4.16
CA ALA A 100 -0.16 17.37 3.88
C ALA A 100 0.81 18.52 3.66
N ASN A 101 0.34 19.66 3.12
CA ASN A 101 1.19 20.83 2.89
C ASN A 101 1.47 21.56 4.20
N GLU A 102 0.49 21.65 5.10
CA GLU A 102 0.69 22.18 6.46
C GLU A 102 1.75 21.37 7.21
N LEU A 103 1.62 20.04 7.19
CA LEU A 103 2.60 19.13 7.80
C LEU A 103 3.97 19.29 7.15
N ALA A 104 4.04 19.40 5.82
CA ALA A 104 5.30 19.60 5.12
C ALA A 104 5.98 20.92 5.52
N ASN A 105 5.23 22.02 5.52
CA ASN A 105 5.73 23.34 5.89
C ASN A 105 6.21 23.41 7.34
N GLN A 106 5.48 22.78 8.28
CA GLN A 106 5.83 22.77 9.69
C GLN A 106 7.18 22.09 9.97
N PHE A 107 7.49 21.04 9.22
CA PHE A 107 8.68 20.21 9.42
C PHE A 107 9.79 20.45 8.39
N GLY A 108 9.63 21.45 7.49
CA GLY A 108 10.61 21.73 6.44
C GLY A 108 10.74 20.61 5.41
N LEU A 109 9.64 19.88 5.16
CA LEU A 109 9.57 18.79 4.18
C LEU A 109 8.97 19.30 2.87
N THR A 110 9.17 18.53 1.80
CA THR A 110 8.52 18.76 0.51
C THR A 110 7.44 17.71 0.27
N VAL A 111 6.30 18.08 -0.28
CA VAL A 111 5.26 17.11 -0.67
C VAL A 111 5.64 16.47 -1.99
N GLU A 112 5.99 15.18 -1.97
CA GLU A 112 6.26 14.41 -3.20
C GLU A 112 4.95 13.94 -3.84
N ARG A 113 4.03 13.43 -3.01
CA ARG A 113 2.78 12.88 -3.50
C ARG A 113 1.70 12.83 -2.43
N VAL A 114 0.46 13.10 -2.82
CA VAL A 114 -0.71 12.92 -1.96
C VAL A 114 -1.66 11.92 -2.59
N TYR A 115 -2.10 10.95 -1.79
CA TYR A 115 -3.13 9.97 -2.11
C TYR A 115 -4.35 10.25 -1.23
N SER A 116 -5.13 11.24 -1.62
CA SER A 116 -6.31 11.71 -0.86
C SER A 116 -7.33 10.60 -0.55
N ARG A 117 -7.53 9.64 -1.47
CA ARG A 117 -8.44 8.51 -1.24
C ARG A 117 -7.98 7.53 -0.15
N LEU A 118 -6.71 7.59 0.23
CA LEU A 118 -6.09 6.74 1.24
C LEU A 118 -5.65 7.54 2.47
N ASN A 119 -5.97 8.85 2.51
CA ASN A 119 -5.44 9.81 3.48
C ASN A 119 -3.92 9.67 3.71
N LEU A 120 -3.17 9.49 2.62
CA LEU A 120 -1.76 9.15 2.69
C LEU A 120 -0.94 10.19 1.93
N ALA A 121 0.12 10.68 2.54
CA ALA A 121 1.05 11.62 1.94
C ALA A 121 2.48 11.04 1.95
N MET A 122 3.20 11.26 0.87
CA MET A 122 4.63 11.01 0.76
C MET A 122 5.32 12.37 0.85
N LEU A 123 6.11 12.54 1.90
CA LEU A 123 6.86 13.76 2.18
C LEU A 123 8.35 13.47 2.07
N LYS A 124 9.11 14.40 1.51
CA LYS A 124 10.55 14.30 1.34
C LYS A 124 11.25 15.20 2.32
N ALA A 125 12.13 14.61 3.13
CA ALA A 125 13.04 15.33 4.00
C ALA A 125 14.29 15.79 3.22
N PRO A 126 14.89 16.94 3.60
CA PRO A 126 16.21 17.34 3.14
C PRO A 126 17.27 16.27 3.41
N GLU A 127 18.32 16.23 2.58
CA GLU A 127 19.46 15.35 2.81
C GLU A 127 20.13 15.65 4.16
N GLY A 128 20.61 14.60 4.84
CA GLY A 128 21.17 14.71 6.18
C GLY A 128 20.13 14.82 7.31
N THR A 129 18.82 14.79 7.02
CA THR A 129 17.79 14.76 8.07
C THR A 129 17.81 13.42 8.81
N ASP A 130 17.80 13.45 10.15
CA ASP A 130 17.58 12.25 10.97
C ASP A 130 16.12 11.78 10.86
N MET A 131 15.93 10.74 10.05
CA MET A 131 14.62 10.18 9.72
C MET A 131 13.94 9.49 10.91
N LEU A 132 14.71 9.00 11.89
CA LEU A 132 14.14 8.39 13.08
C LEU A 132 13.63 9.46 14.04
N LYS A 133 14.41 10.53 14.23
CA LYS A 133 13.96 11.69 15.00
C LYS A 133 12.74 12.35 14.36
N LEU A 134 12.75 12.55 13.04
CA LEU A 134 11.60 13.08 12.29
C LEU A 134 10.36 12.21 12.48
N ARG A 135 10.51 10.89 12.42
CA ARG A 135 9.41 9.95 12.66
C ARG A 135 8.82 10.10 14.06
N GLU A 136 9.64 10.19 15.10
CA GLU A 136 9.15 10.37 16.48
C GLU A 136 8.45 11.73 16.66
N GLN A 137 8.96 12.79 16.02
CA GLN A 137 8.32 14.11 16.04
C GLN A 137 6.94 14.08 15.37
N LEU A 138 6.82 13.44 14.20
CA LEU A 138 5.56 13.33 13.46
C LEU A 138 4.51 12.47 14.18
N LYS A 139 4.92 11.47 14.98
CA LYS A 139 3.97 10.69 15.80
C LYS A 139 3.27 11.54 16.85
N GLY A 140 3.89 12.64 17.28
CA GLY A 140 3.32 13.58 18.25
C GLY A 140 2.30 14.54 17.65
N VAL A 141 2.10 14.53 16.32
CA VAL A 141 1.18 15.43 15.64
C VAL A 141 -0.23 14.83 15.65
N GLU A 142 -1.20 15.62 16.09
CA GLU A 142 -2.61 15.25 16.06
C GLU A 142 -3.06 14.97 14.62
N GLY A 143 -3.78 13.87 14.44
CA GLY A 143 -4.23 13.40 13.13
C GLY A 143 -3.17 12.62 12.35
N VAL A 144 -1.94 12.43 12.85
CA VAL A 144 -0.99 11.48 12.25
C VAL A 144 -1.17 10.09 12.85
N ASN A 145 -1.69 9.17 12.04
CA ASN A 145 -2.06 7.83 12.47
C ASN A 145 -0.93 6.81 12.30
N SER A 146 -0.15 6.92 11.22
CA SER A 146 0.96 5.98 11.00
C SER A 146 2.04 6.59 10.12
N ILE A 147 3.29 6.16 10.34
CA ILE A 147 4.47 6.74 9.71
C ILE A 147 5.46 5.65 9.32
N LYS A 148 5.86 5.63 8.05
CA LYS A 148 6.87 4.72 7.50
C LYS A 148 8.00 5.51 6.83
N VAL A 149 9.23 5.25 7.25
CA VAL A 149 10.45 5.73 6.57
C VAL A 149 10.78 4.80 5.42
N GLU A 150 11.09 5.35 4.26
CA GLU A 150 11.42 4.58 3.06
C GLU A 150 12.94 4.35 2.93
N VAL A 151 13.32 3.07 3.04
CA VAL A 151 14.64 2.54 2.67
C VAL A 151 14.47 1.77 1.37
N VAL A 152 15.21 2.17 0.33
CA VAL A 152 15.15 1.57 -1.00
C VAL A 152 16.26 0.56 -1.12
N GLU A 153 15.90 -0.70 -1.37
CA GLU A 153 16.82 -1.77 -1.73
C GLU A 153 16.80 -1.97 -3.25
N ASN A 154 17.95 -2.37 -3.82
CA ASN A 154 18.01 -2.69 -5.24
C ASN A 154 17.52 -4.14 -5.48
N ILE A 155 16.22 -4.38 -5.28
CA ILE A 155 15.59 -5.72 -5.41
C ILE A 155 15.48 -6.18 -6.88
N ARG A 156 15.98 -5.40 -7.85
CA ARG A 156 15.96 -5.74 -9.27
C ARG A 156 17.15 -6.63 -9.63
N LYS A 157 17.18 -7.85 -9.10
CA LYS A 157 17.83 -8.95 -9.81
C LYS A 157 16.76 -9.62 -10.67
N PRO A 158 16.85 -9.56 -12.02
CA PRO A 158 15.97 -10.39 -12.84
C PRO A 158 16.17 -11.85 -12.42
N HIS A 159 15.08 -12.56 -12.16
CA HIS A 159 15.13 -14.01 -12.08
C HIS A 159 15.63 -14.51 -13.44
N VAL A 160 16.88 -14.99 -13.49
CA VAL A 160 17.34 -15.78 -14.63
C VAL A 160 16.69 -17.15 -14.43
N LEU A 161 15.72 -17.47 -15.29
CA LEU A 161 15.09 -18.80 -15.38
C LEU A 161 16.05 -19.80 -16.02
#